data_AF-A0A520FWS8-F1
#
_entry.id   AF-A0A520FWS8-F1
#
_cell.length_a   1.000
_cell.length_b   1.000
_cell.length_c   1.000
_cell.angle_alpha   90.00
_cell.angle_beta   90.00
_cell.angle_gamma   90.00
#
_symmetry.space_group_name_H-M   'P 1'
#
loop_
_entity.id
_entity.type
_entity.pdbx_description
1 polymer ?
#
loop_
_entity_poly.entity_id
_entity_poly.type
_entity_poly.pdbx_seq_one_letter_code
_entity_poly.pdbx_strand_id
1 'polypeptide(L)'
;EVVVDVQAVARDLLRRYAVDGLHIDDYFYPYPLQDAASKADVDFPDEPTWQKYAAAGGPLARADWRRDNVNRLVQRLYAAAHEARPGTRVGISPFGLPRPGLRPPGIAGFSQYDKLYADVELWLREGWLDYLAPQLYWPRAQAAQAFEPLLQAWMALNPLGRPLHPGLFTSRIDATPQSWAPEEIVGQIDSIRRLAPGSGHIHFSMAALAQNRRGIADLLRSGAYAATRP
;
A
#
# COMPACT_ATOMS: atom_id res chain seq x y z
N GLU A 1 -6.72 18.78 14.70
CA GLU A 1 -7.84 17.96 15.22
C GLU A 1 -7.83 16.59 14.55
N VAL A 2 -8.15 16.46 13.25
CA VAL A 2 -8.18 15.16 12.53
C VAL A 2 -7.00 14.21 12.81
N VAL A 3 -5.76 14.68 12.71
CA VAL A 3 -4.57 13.84 12.99
C VAL A 3 -4.54 13.32 14.44
N VAL A 4 -4.97 14.16 15.40
CA VAL A 4 -5.04 13.80 16.82
C VAL A 4 -6.12 12.73 17.04
N ASP A 5 -7.26 12.85 16.36
CA ASP A 5 -8.36 11.90 16.48
C ASP A 5 -7.95 10.51 15.95
N VAL A 6 -7.25 10.45 14.80
CA VAL A 6 -6.72 9.18 14.27
C VAL A 6 -5.73 8.53 15.24
N GLN A 7 -4.84 9.33 15.85
CA GLN A 7 -3.94 8.80 16.88
C GLN A 7 -4.69 8.31 18.12
N ALA A 8 -5.76 9.01 18.54
CA ALA A 8 -6.56 8.59 19.69
C ALA A 8 -7.21 7.23 19.45
N VAL A 9 -7.78 7.00 18.25
CA VAL A 9 -8.33 5.70 17.85
C VAL A 9 -7.26 4.61 17.85
N ALA A 10 -6.09 4.87 17.25
CA ALA A 10 -5.01 3.91 17.23
C ALA A 10 -4.53 3.50 18.64
N ARG A 11 -4.38 4.48 19.54
CA ARG A 11 -4.04 4.21 20.94
C ARG A 11 -5.13 3.42 21.66
N ASP A 12 -6.39 3.75 21.41
CA ASP A 12 -7.52 3.06 22.03
C ASP A 12 -7.56 1.58 21.61
N LEU A 13 -7.40 1.30 20.31
CA LEU A 13 -7.31 -0.07 19.78
C LEU A 13 -6.16 -0.85 20.42
N LEU A 14 -4.96 -0.28 20.44
CA LEU A 14 -3.77 -0.92 21.01
C LEU A 14 -3.81 -1.07 22.53
N ARG A 15 -4.61 -0.29 23.25
CA ARG A 15 -4.76 -0.44 24.70
C ARG A 15 -5.81 -1.48 25.05
N ARG A 16 -6.89 -1.56 24.28
CA ARG A 16 -8.05 -2.42 24.61
C ARG A 16 -7.96 -3.82 24.01
N TYR A 17 -7.26 -4.00 22.89
CA TYR A 17 -7.27 -5.27 22.17
C TYR A 17 -5.86 -5.84 22.02
N ALA A 18 -5.72 -7.15 22.17
CA ALA A 18 -4.47 -7.88 21.99
C ALA A 18 -4.15 -8.12 20.50
N VAL A 19 -4.17 -7.05 19.68
CA VAL A 19 -3.73 -7.09 18.29
C VAL A 19 -2.20 -7.03 18.19
N ASP A 20 -1.63 -7.72 17.21
CA ASP A 20 -0.18 -7.75 16.96
C ASP A 20 0.33 -6.48 16.25
N GLY A 21 -0.57 -5.74 15.61
CA GLY A 21 -0.20 -4.57 14.83
C GLY A 21 -1.37 -3.75 14.32
N LEU A 22 -1.02 -2.61 13.76
CA LEU A 22 -1.90 -1.75 12.99
C LEU A 22 -1.53 -1.86 11.50
N HIS A 23 -2.53 -1.75 10.65
CA HIS A 23 -2.36 -1.77 9.20
C HIS A 23 -3.21 -0.65 8.59
N ILE A 24 -2.62 0.13 7.69
CA ILE A 24 -3.33 1.15 6.90
C ILE A 24 -3.22 0.78 5.43
N ASP A 25 -4.33 0.85 4.71
CA ASP A 25 -4.35 0.62 3.27
C ASP A 25 -4.03 1.91 2.49
N ASP A 26 -4.40 1.98 1.22
CA ASP A 26 -3.95 2.99 0.25
C ASP A 26 -4.78 4.29 0.25
N TYR A 27 -5.75 4.44 1.14
CA TYR A 27 -6.61 5.62 1.24
C TYR A 27 -5.97 6.73 2.08
N PHE A 28 -5.36 7.71 1.41
CA PHE A 28 -4.80 8.92 2.02
C PHE A 28 -5.69 10.14 1.71
N TYR A 29 -5.34 10.94 0.70
CA TYR A 29 -6.36 11.76 0.03
C TYR A 29 -7.27 10.86 -0.81
N PRO A 30 -8.52 11.28 -1.06
CA PRO A 30 -9.43 10.51 -1.88
C PRO A 30 -8.89 10.30 -3.30
N TYR A 31 -9.20 9.14 -3.87
CA TYR A 31 -9.02 8.94 -5.31
C TYR A 31 -9.74 10.05 -6.08
N PRO A 32 -9.10 10.65 -7.11
CA PRO A 32 -9.69 11.75 -7.85
C PRO A 32 -11.07 11.36 -8.41
N LEU A 33 -12.07 12.18 -8.09
CA LEU A 33 -13.37 12.10 -8.73
C LEU A 33 -13.29 12.86 -10.06
N GLN A 34 -13.82 12.29 -11.13
CA GLN A 34 -13.90 13.00 -12.41
C GLN A 34 -15.23 13.72 -12.52
N ASP A 35 -15.18 14.99 -12.90
CA ASP A 35 -16.37 15.73 -13.29
C ASP A 35 -17.03 15.06 -14.51
N ALA A 36 -18.35 14.88 -14.43
CA ALA A 36 -19.08 14.08 -15.41
C ALA A 36 -19.01 14.67 -16.83
N ALA A 37 -18.97 16.00 -16.95
CA ALA A 37 -18.99 16.72 -18.21
C ALA A 37 -17.58 16.92 -18.78
N SER A 38 -16.67 17.50 -18.01
CA SER A 38 -15.32 17.87 -18.44
C SER A 38 -14.31 16.72 -18.38
N LYS A 39 -14.63 15.64 -17.64
CA LYS A 39 -13.70 14.54 -17.31
C LYS A 39 -12.44 14.99 -16.56
N ALA A 40 -12.41 16.24 -16.10
CA ALA A 40 -11.33 16.76 -15.28
C ALA A 40 -11.47 16.25 -13.84
N ASP A 41 -10.34 16.12 -13.16
CA ASP A 41 -10.33 15.79 -11.74
C ASP A 41 -10.97 16.94 -10.93
N VAL A 42 -11.90 16.58 -10.05
CA VAL A 42 -12.48 17.48 -9.05
C VAL A 42 -11.49 17.63 -7.92
N ASP A 43 -11.07 18.87 -7.63
CA ASP A 43 -10.12 19.13 -6.55
C ASP A 43 -10.73 18.82 -5.18
N PHE A 44 -9.91 18.35 -4.26
CA PHE A 44 -10.34 18.09 -2.89
C PHE A 44 -10.68 19.41 -2.18
N PRO A 45 -11.83 19.53 -1.49
CA PRO A 45 -12.32 20.80 -0.96
C PRO A 45 -11.60 21.23 0.34
N ASP A 46 -10.27 21.21 0.36
CA ASP A 46 -9.42 21.70 1.45
C ASP A 46 -9.01 23.17 1.31
N GLU A 47 -9.68 23.92 0.43
CA GLU A 47 -9.38 25.35 0.22
C GLU A 47 -9.40 26.17 1.53
N PRO A 48 -10.38 26.01 2.44
CA PRO A 48 -10.40 26.79 3.69
C PRO A 48 -9.21 26.48 4.62
N THR A 49 -8.74 25.22 4.66
CA THR A 49 -7.60 24.83 5.50
C THR A 49 -6.28 25.21 4.84
N TRP A 50 -6.20 25.12 3.50
CA TRP A 50 -5.08 25.60 2.70
C TRP A 50 -4.87 27.11 2.89
N GLN A 51 -5.93 27.93 2.75
CA GLN A 51 -5.83 29.39 2.90
C GLN A 51 -5.37 29.80 4.30
N LYS A 52 -5.81 29.09 5.35
CA LYS A 52 -5.32 29.31 6.72
C LYS A 52 -3.82 29.03 6.84
N TYR A 53 -3.33 27.95 6.23
CA TYR A 53 -1.91 27.62 6.21
C TYR A 53 -1.08 28.67 5.45
N ALA A 54 -1.54 29.06 4.26
CA ALA A 54 -0.87 30.06 3.43
C ALA A 54 -0.83 31.44 4.11
N ALA A 55 -1.95 31.89 4.69
CA ALA A 55 -2.03 33.16 5.42
C ALA A 55 -1.14 33.19 6.67
N ALA A 56 -0.90 32.03 7.28
CA ALA A 56 0.03 31.88 8.40
C ALA A 56 1.52 31.85 7.97
N GLY A 57 1.82 32.06 6.68
CA GLY A 57 3.19 32.08 6.15
C GLY A 57 3.75 30.70 5.83
N GLY A 58 2.89 29.71 5.57
CA GLY A 58 3.30 28.35 5.19
C GLY A 58 4.14 28.33 3.90
N PRO A 59 5.36 27.74 3.90
CA PRO A 59 6.29 27.84 2.77
C PRO A 59 6.03 26.83 1.64
N LEU A 60 5.22 25.80 1.87
CA LEU A 60 5.01 24.72 0.91
C LEU A 60 3.98 25.11 -0.14
N ALA A 61 4.21 24.67 -1.39
CA ALA A 61 3.16 24.69 -2.40
C ALA A 61 2.02 23.74 -1.99
N ARG A 62 0.79 23.96 -2.47
CA ARG A 62 -0.39 23.20 -2.02
C ARG A 62 -0.22 21.69 -2.11
N ALA A 63 0.35 21.17 -3.20
CA ALA A 63 0.61 19.73 -3.35
C ALA A 63 1.63 19.19 -2.33
N ASP A 64 2.69 19.95 -2.05
CA ASP A 64 3.68 19.58 -1.03
C ASP A 64 3.10 19.68 0.38
N TRP A 65 2.24 20.67 0.63
CA TRP A 65 1.50 20.80 1.88
C TRP A 65 0.56 19.62 2.11
N ARG A 66 -0.16 19.17 1.07
CA ARG A 66 -1.00 17.96 1.14
C ARG A 66 -0.16 16.72 1.47
N ARG A 67 1.00 16.54 0.82
CA ARG A 67 1.95 15.45 1.14
C ARG A 67 2.46 15.56 2.58
N ASP A 68 2.87 16.75 3.02
CA ASP A 68 3.35 16.99 4.38
C ASP A 68 2.29 16.66 5.43
N ASN A 69 1.01 16.94 5.17
CA ASN A 69 -0.08 16.53 6.06
C ASN A 69 -0.17 15.00 6.20
N VAL A 70 -0.09 14.25 5.10
CA VAL A 70 -0.09 12.77 5.12
C VAL A 70 1.16 12.23 5.82
N ASN A 71 2.33 12.80 5.51
CA ASN A 71 3.60 12.44 6.12
C ASN A 71 3.56 12.60 7.65
N ARG A 72 3.05 13.73 8.14
CA ARG A 72 2.87 13.98 9.57
C ARG A 72 1.89 13.00 10.20
N LEU A 73 0.80 12.64 9.50
CA LEU A 73 -0.14 11.64 9.99
C LEU A 73 0.55 10.27 10.17
N VAL A 74 1.25 9.78 9.15
CA VAL A 74 1.97 8.51 9.18
C VAL A 74 3.02 8.48 10.29
N GLN A 75 3.88 9.50 10.35
CA GLN A 75 4.92 9.63 11.37
C GLN A 75 4.32 9.60 12.79
N ARG A 76 3.27 10.39 13.01
CA ARG A 76 2.62 10.52 14.33
C ARG A 76 1.86 9.28 14.74
N LEU A 77 1.25 8.58 13.79
CA LEU A 77 0.59 7.31 14.05
C LEU A 77 1.61 6.23 14.41
N TYR A 78 2.72 6.13 13.67
CA TYR A 78 3.82 5.21 13.97
C TYR A 78 4.35 5.44 15.39
N ALA A 79 4.68 6.69 15.73
CA ALA A 79 5.15 7.05 17.07
C ALA A 79 4.12 6.72 18.16
N ALA A 80 2.84 7.06 17.95
CA ALA A 80 1.77 6.80 18.92
C ALA A 80 1.52 5.30 19.14
N ALA A 81 1.68 4.48 18.10
CA ALA A 81 1.50 3.04 18.19
C ALA A 81 2.56 2.41 19.10
N HIS A 82 3.83 2.73 18.88
CA HIS A 82 4.93 2.22 19.72
C HIS A 82 4.95 2.81 21.13
N GLU A 83 4.49 4.06 21.31
CA GLU A 83 4.27 4.65 22.62
C GLU A 83 3.18 3.89 23.40
N ALA A 84 2.06 3.56 22.74
CA ALA A 84 0.94 2.88 23.37
C ALA A 84 1.22 1.41 23.69
N ARG A 85 1.94 0.71 22.81
CA ARG A 85 2.35 -0.69 23.00
C ARG A 85 3.70 -0.94 22.32
N PRO A 86 4.82 -0.93 23.07
CA PRO A 86 6.12 -1.33 22.56
C PRO A 86 6.06 -2.74 21.95
N GLY A 87 6.66 -2.92 20.78
CA GLY A 87 6.66 -4.19 20.04
C GLY A 87 5.47 -4.43 19.10
N THR A 88 4.44 -3.56 19.11
CA THR A 88 3.40 -3.59 18.06
C THR A 88 4.03 -3.33 16.69
N ARG A 89 3.51 -3.95 15.63
CA ARG A 89 3.92 -3.63 14.24
C ARG A 89 3.00 -2.60 13.61
N VAL A 90 3.55 -1.71 12.78
CA VAL A 90 2.78 -0.78 11.95
C VAL A 90 3.07 -1.05 10.47
N GLY A 91 2.06 -1.51 9.74
CA GLY A 91 2.13 -1.77 8.31
C GLY A 91 1.40 -0.76 7.48
N ILE A 92 1.91 -0.51 6.27
CA ILE A 92 1.23 0.32 5.28
C ILE A 92 1.16 -0.44 3.96
N SER A 93 -0.05 -0.53 3.40
CA SER A 93 -0.35 -1.09 2.07
C SER A 93 -0.67 0.06 1.12
N PRO A 94 0.35 0.69 0.51
CA PRO A 94 0.12 1.77 -0.45
C PRO A 94 -0.24 1.21 -1.83
N PHE A 95 -0.62 2.12 -2.74
CA PHE A 95 -0.72 1.78 -4.15
C PHE A 95 0.60 1.20 -4.69
N GLY A 96 0.55 0.32 -5.68
CA GLY A 96 1.71 -0.47 -6.09
C GLY A 96 2.80 0.25 -6.88
N LEU A 97 2.59 1.49 -7.33
CA LEU A 97 3.55 2.22 -8.17
C LEU A 97 4.39 3.24 -7.37
N PRO A 98 5.73 3.23 -7.48
CA PRO A 98 6.58 4.33 -7.02
C PRO A 98 6.19 5.65 -7.70
N ARG A 99 6.63 6.77 -7.12
CA ARG A 99 6.46 8.09 -7.72
C ARG A 99 7.10 8.15 -9.12
N PRO A 100 6.56 8.91 -10.06
CA PRO A 100 6.95 8.85 -11.47
C PRO A 100 8.46 8.89 -11.73
N GLY A 101 9.19 9.77 -11.05
CA GLY A 101 10.64 9.93 -11.22
C GLY A 101 11.51 8.77 -10.68
N LEU A 102 10.94 7.78 -9.99
CA LEU A 102 11.65 6.64 -9.43
C LEU A 102 11.21 5.30 -10.02
N ARG A 103 10.43 5.33 -11.11
CA ARG A 103 9.94 4.11 -11.77
C ARG A 103 11.03 3.47 -12.63
N PRO A 104 11.12 2.12 -12.68
CA PRO A 104 11.91 1.43 -13.68
C PRO A 104 11.45 1.79 -15.11
N PRO A 105 12.33 1.71 -16.13
CA PRO A 105 11.94 1.90 -17.52
C PRO A 105 10.74 1.03 -17.92
N GLY A 106 9.78 1.62 -18.63
CA GLY A 106 8.55 0.95 -19.08
C GLY A 106 7.43 0.89 -18.05
N ILE A 107 7.70 1.14 -16.76
CA ILE A 107 6.67 1.20 -15.72
C ILE A 107 5.94 2.55 -15.77
N ALA A 108 4.62 2.51 -15.86
CA ALA A 108 3.76 3.68 -16.00
C ALA A 108 2.43 3.48 -15.26
N GLY A 109 1.60 4.52 -15.20
CA GLY A 109 0.27 4.47 -14.60
C GLY A 109 0.07 5.48 -13.47
N PHE A 110 -0.96 5.24 -12.66
CA PHE A 110 -1.40 6.14 -11.60
C PHE A 110 -0.27 6.55 -10.64
N SER A 111 -0.27 7.81 -10.19
CA SER A 111 0.72 8.34 -9.27
C SER A 111 0.07 8.63 -7.92
N GLN A 112 0.25 7.74 -6.95
CA GLN A 112 -0.19 7.98 -5.58
C GLN A 112 0.49 9.21 -4.95
N TYR A 113 1.72 9.49 -5.36
CA TYR A 113 2.47 10.67 -4.91
C TYR A 113 1.81 11.99 -5.34
N ASP A 114 1.24 12.02 -6.54
CA ASP A 114 0.61 13.22 -7.10
C ASP A 114 -0.89 13.31 -6.80
N LYS A 115 -1.57 12.16 -6.73
CA LYS A 115 -3.04 12.09 -6.66
C LYS A 115 -3.57 11.78 -5.26
N LEU A 116 -2.88 10.93 -4.52
CA LEU A 116 -3.24 10.57 -3.13
C LEU A 116 -2.35 11.29 -2.11
N TYR A 117 -1.32 12.00 -2.57
CA TYR A 117 -0.31 12.68 -1.77
C TYR A 117 0.42 11.75 -0.79
N ALA A 118 0.60 10.48 -1.19
CA ALA A 118 1.33 9.47 -0.45
C ALA A 118 2.81 9.45 -0.87
N ASP A 119 3.71 9.90 0.00
CA ASP A 119 5.16 9.85 -0.21
C ASP A 119 5.77 8.62 0.47
N VAL A 120 5.47 7.45 -0.09
CA VAL A 120 5.86 6.15 0.47
C VAL A 120 7.37 6.01 0.57
N GLU A 121 8.10 6.54 -0.40
CA GLU A 121 9.56 6.51 -0.44
C GLU A 121 10.16 7.33 0.71
N LEU A 122 9.55 8.45 1.10
CA LEU A 122 9.91 9.15 2.33
C LEU A 122 9.66 8.26 3.56
N TRP A 123 8.50 7.61 3.67
CA TRP A 123 8.18 6.79 4.86
C TRP A 123 9.13 5.60 5.02
N LEU A 124 9.55 4.98 3.91
CA LEU A 124 10.60 3.95 3.91
C LEU A 124 11.95 4.48 4.37
N ARG A 125 12.36 5.65 3.85
CA ARG A 125 13.63 6.27 4.19
C ARG A 125 13.70 6.67 5.66
N GLU A 126 12.64 7.27 6.18
CA GLU A 126 12.57 7.74 7.57
C GLU A 126 12.16 6.63 8.55
N GLY A 127 11.75 5.47 8.04
CA GLY A 127 11.39 4.30 8.84
C GLY A 127 10.08 4.42 9.59
N TRP A 128 9.08 5.16 9.08
CA TRP A 128 7.76 5.39 9.71
C TRP A 128 6.76 4.25 9.47
N LEU A 129 7.28 3.04 9.29
CA LEU A 129 6.55 1.79 9.15
C LEU A 129 7.50 0.64 9.49
N ASP A 130 6.93 -0.46 9.97
CA ASP A 130 7.67 -1.69 10.25
C ASP A 130 7.65 -2.66 9.07
N TYR A 131 6.63 -2.59 8.20
CA TYR A 131 6.61 -3.33 6.93
C TYR A 131 5.81 -2.58 5.87
N LEU A 132 6.17 -2.80 4.61
CA LEU A 132 5.49 -2.25 3.46
C LEU A 132 4.76 -3.35 2.69
N ALA A 133 3.54 -3.10 2.26
CA ALA A 133 2.74 -4.03 1.48
C ALA A 133 2.23 -3.39 0.17
N PRO A 134 3.10 -3.07 -0.79
CA PRO A 134 2.65 -2.39 -2.01
C PRO A 134 1.64 -3.27 -2.76
N GLN A 135 0.53 -2.67 -3.18
CA GLN A 135 -0.55 -3.35 -3.89
C GLN A 135 -0.15 -3.66 -5.34
N LEU A 136 0.52 -4.81 -5.58
CA LEU A 136 0.99 -5.23 -6.92
C LEU A 136 -0.13 -5.97 -7.69
N TYR A 137 -1.20 -5.24 -7.99
CA TYR A 137 -2.47 -5.80 -8.46
C TYR A 137 -2.59 -5.88 -9.99
N TRP A 138 -1.53 -6.33 -10.66
CA TRP A 138 -1.49 -6.53 -12.12
C TRP A 138 -0.94 -7.90 -12.49
N PRO A 139 -1.31 -8.45 -13.67
CA PRO A 139 -0.71 -9.67 -14.17
C PRO A 139 0.80 -9.50 -14.35
N ARG A 140 1.59 -10.56 -14.12
CA ARG A 140 3.05 -10.57 -14.28
C ARG A 140 3.48 -10.08 -15.66
N ALA A 141 2.72 -10.41 -16.70
CA ALA A 141 3.00 -10.05 -18.09
C ALA A 141 2.55 -8.62 -18.49
N GLN A 142 1.85 -7.88 -17.62
CA GLN A 142 1.37 -6.54 -17.96
C GLN A 142 2.52 -5.54 -17.90
N ALA A 143 3.14 -5.25 -19.05
CA ALA A 143 4.40 -4.50 -19.15
C ALA A 143 4.43 -3.18 -18.35
N ALA A 144 3.37 -2.37 -18.43
CA ALA A 144 3.32 -1.07 -17.76
C ALA A 144 3.29 -1.16 -16.22
N GLN A 145 2.95 -2.32 -15.66
CA GLN A 145 2.91 -2.59 -14.22
C GLN A 145 3.46 -3.99 -13.92
N ALA A 146 4.53 -4.38 -14.61
CA ALA A 146 5.08 -5.72 -14.54
C ALA A 146 5.50 -6.05 -13.10
N PHE A 147 5.06 -7.21 -12.62
CA PHE A 147 5.15 -7.58 -11.20
C PHE A 147 6.59 -7.62 -10.68
N GLU A 148 7.50 -8.30 -11.37
CA GLU A 148 8.90 -8.44 -10.95
C GLU A 148 9.66 -7.11 -10.94
N PRO A 149 9.60 -6.28 -12.01
CA PRO A 149 10.19 -4.95 -11.98
C PRO A 149 9.68 -4.08 -10.83
N LEU A 150 8.38 -4.13 -10.52
CA LEU A 150 7.81 -3.37 -9.39
C LEU A 150 8.31 -3.88 -8.04
N LEU A 151 8.35 -5.20 -7.85
CA LEU A 151 8.88 -5.81 -6.63
C LEU A 151 10.33 -5.38 -6.39
N GLN A 152 11.18 -5.50 -7.43
CA GLN A 152 12.58 -5.09 -7.37
C GLN A 152 12.74 -3.58 -7.12
N ALA A 153 11.89 -2.75 -7.71
CA ALA A 153 11.90 -1.30 -7.47
C ALA A 153 11.64 -0.98 -6.00
N TRP A 154 10.61 -1.57 -5.39
CA TRP A 154 10.32 -1.35 -3.97
C TRP A 154 11.43 -1.86 -3.04
N MET A 155 12.09 -2.96 -3.41
CA MET A 155 13.27 -3.43 -2.67
C MET A 155 14.42 -2.42 -2.76
N ALA A 156 14.69 -1.87 -3.94
CA ALA A 156 15.76 -0.88 -4.14
C ALA A 156 15.48 0.46 -3.43
N LEU A 157 14.21 0.83 -3.27
CA LEU A 157 13.76 2.04 -2.58
C LEU A 157 13.63 1.90 -1.05
N ASN A 158 14.09 0.78 -0.49
CA ASN A 158 13.93 0.44 0.92
C ASN A 158 15.28 0.40 1.66
N PRO A 159 15.87 1.57 1.98
CA PRO A 159 17.23 1.65 2.52
C PRO A 159 17.39 1.03 3.92
N LEU A 160 16.29 0.91 4.67
CA LEU A 160 16.28 0.33 6.01
C LEU A 160 15.97 -1.18 5.99
N GLY A 161 15.79 -1.79 4.82
CA GLY A 161 15.50 -3.22 4.70
C GLY A 161 14.23 -3.65 5.43
N ARG A 162 13.21 -2.78 5.50
CA ARG A 162 11.92 -3.13 6.13
C ARG A 162 11.31 -4.34 5.40
N PRO A 163 10.69 -5.30 6.12
CA PRO A 163 9.94 -6.37 5.47
C PRO A 163 8.99 -5.84 4.38
N LEU A 164 9.06 -6.46 3.21
CA LEU A 164 8.17 -6.20 2.09
C LEU A 164 7.18 -7.35 2.01
N HIS A 165 5.88 -7.07 1.89
CA HIS A 165 4.81 -8.06 1.82
C HIS A 165 3.85 -7.66 0.69
N PRO A 166 4.26 -7.77 -0.58
CA PRO A 166 3.46 -7.28 -1.71
C PRO A 166 2.04 -7.86 -1.68
N GLY A 167 1.07 -7.00 -1.95
CA GLY A 167 -0.32 -7.39 -2.09
C GLY A 167 -0.55 -8.12 -3.41
N LEU A 168 -1.29 -9.23 -3.38
CA LEU A 168 -1.73 -10.01 -4.52
C LEU A 168 -3.24 -9.88 -4.71
N PHE A 169 -3.70 -9.54 -5.92
CA PHE A 169 -5.13 -9.33 -6.18
C PHE A 169 -5.88 -10.64 -6.47
N THR A 170 -5.89 -11.56 -5.50
CA THR A 170 -6.54 -12.88 -5.64
C THR A 170 -8.04 -12.80 -5.90
N SER A 171 -8.70 -11.73 -5.45
CA SER A 171 -10.09 -11.43 -5.79
C SER A 171 -10.34 -11.19 -7.27
N ARG A 172 -9.30 -10.99 -8.08
CA ARG A 172 -9.40 -10.91 -9.54
C ARG A 172 -9.63 -12.26 -10.21
N ILE A 173 -9.47 -13.35 -9.47
CA ILE A 173 -10.07 -14.63 -9.83
C ILE A 173 -11.56 -14.50 -9.53
N ASP A 174 -12.33 -14.21 -10.57
CA ASP A 174 -13.76 -13.97 -10.50
C ASP A 174 -14.50 -14.65 -11.68
N ALA A 175 -15.78 -14.34 -11.85
CA ALA A 175 -16.63 -14.89 -12.91
C ALA A 175 -16.71 -14.00 -14.16
N THR A 176 -15.84 -12.99 -14.28
CA THR A 176 -15.84 -12.05 -15.42
C THR A 176 -14.91 -12.54 -16.54
N PRO A 177 -15.09 -12.06 -17.79
CA PRO A 177 -14.19 -12.40 -18.90
C PRO A 177 -12.73 -12.01 -18.66
N GLN A 178 -12.49 -11.03 -17.79
CA GLN A 178 -11.15 -10.53 -17.45
C GLN A 178 -10.59 -11.18 -16.17
N SER A 179 -11.23 -12.25 -15.69
CA SER A 179 -10.79 -13.05 -14.54
C SER A 179 -9.38 -13.57 -14.74
N TRP A 180 -8.57 -13.54 -13.68
CA TRP A 180 -7.25 -14.15 -13.70
C TRP A 180 -7.34 -15.67 -13.57
N ALA A 181 -6.35 -16.36 -14.13
CA ALA A 181 -6.13 -17.77 -13.86
C ALA A 181 -5.47 -17.94 -12.48
N PRO A 182 -5.82 -18.97 -11.67
CA PRO A 182 -5.18 -19.23 -10.37
C PRO A 182 -3.65 -19.29 -10.41
N GLU A 183 -3.08 -19.76 -11.52
CA GLU A 183 -1.64 -19.85 -11.77
C GLU A 183 -0.95 -18.47 -11.84
N GLU A 184 -1.72 -17.40 -12.06
CA GLU A 184 -1.22 -16.04 -11.96
C GLU A 184 -0.78 -15.73 -10.52
N ILE A 185 -1.59 -16.12 -9.53
CA ILE A 185 -1.26 -15.92 -8.11
C ILE A 185 -0.10 -16.82 -7.69
N VAL A 186 -0.09 -18.08 -8.13
CA VAL A 186 1.02 -19.02 -7.82
C VAL A 186 2.34 -18.49 -8.37
N GLY A 187 2.38 -18.09 -9.64
CA GLY A 187 3.62 -17.58 -10.21
C GLY A 187 4.06 -16.24 -9.62
N GLN A 188 3.15 -15.39 -9.13
CA GLN A 188 3.52 -14.19 -8.36
C GLN A 188 4.21 -14.58 -7.03
N ILE A 189 3.70 -15.60 -6.33
CA ILE A 189 4.33 -16.14 -5.12
C ILE A 189 5.72 -16.72 -5.44
N ASP A 190 5.87 -17.42 -6.56
CA ASP A 190 7.17 -17.95 -7.00
C ASP A 190 8.17 -16.83 -7.32
N SER A 191 7.72 -15.76 -7.97
CA SER A 191 8.53 -14.55 -8.20
C SER A 191 8.99 -13.92 -6.87
N ILE A 192 8.12 -13.83 -5.87
CA ILE A 192 8.47 -13.31 -4.54
C ILE A 192 9.54 -14.18 -3.88
N ARG A 193 9.35 -15.51 -3.87
CA ARG A 193 10.31 -16.44 -3.27
C ARG A 193 11.68 -16.38 -3.91
N ARG A 194 11.73 -16.17 -5.22
CA ARG A 194 12.97 -16.07 -5.98
C ARG A 194 13.68 -14.73 -5.76
N LEU A 195 12.94 -13.63 -5.81
CA LEU A 195 13.51 -12.27 -5.83
C LEU A 195 13.68 -11.68 -4.43
N ALA A 196 12.80 -12.03 -3.49
CA ALA A 196 12.82 -11.55 -2.11
C ALA A 196 12.69 -12.74 -1.12
N PRO A 197 13.71 -13.62 -1.01
CA PRO A 197 13.68 -14.74 -0.07
C PRO A 197 13.41 -14.27 1.37
N GLY A 198 12.46 -14.92 2.06
CA GLY A 198 12.03 -14.53 3.40
C GLY A 198 10.93 -13.46 3.44
N SER A 199 10.56 -12.89 2.30
CA SER A 199 9.36 -12.07 2.13
C SER A 199 8.08 -12.90 2.30
N GLY A 200 7.06 -12.29 2.89
CA GLY A 200 5.67 -12.73 2.80
C GLY A 200 4.92 -12.04 1.66
N HIS A 201 3.60 -12.15 1.67
CA HIS A 201 2.66 -11.47 0.77
C HIS A 201 1.27 -11.43 1.40
N ILE A 202 0.39 -10.57 0.86
CA ILE A 202 -0.96 -10.37 1.38
C ILE A 202 -1.98 -10.63 0.27
N HIS A 203 -3.01 -11.44 0.52
CA HIS A 203 -4.07 -11.66 -0.46
C HIS A 203 -5.18 -10.62 -0.30
N PHE A 204 -5.45 -9.84 -1.36
CA PHE A 204 -6.68 -9.09 -1.49
C PHE A 204 -7.68 -9.87 -2.36
N SER A 205 -8.74 -10.44 -1.81
CA SER A 205 -9.06 -10.54 -0.39
C SER A 205 -9.39 -11.98 0.00
N MET A 206 -9.62 -12.19 1.30
CA MET A 206 -9.96 -13.50 1.86
C MET A 206 -11.15 -14.16 1.15
N ALA A 207 -12.07 -13.39 0.57
CA ALA A 207 -13.26 -13.92 -0.10
C ALA A 207 -12.92 -14.93 -1.21
N ALA A 208 -11.90 -14.66 -2.03
CA ALA A 208 -11.52 -15.56 -3.12
C ALA A 208 -10.95 -16.89 -2.61
N LEU A 209 -10.21 -16.85 -1.50
CA LEU A 209 -9.68 -18.04 -0.84
C LEU A 209 -10.78 -18.84 -0.14
N ALA A 210 -11.66 -18.17 0.61
CA ALA A 210 -12.76 -18.80 1.35
C ALA A 210 -13.77 -19.47 0.41
N GLN A 211 -14.05 -18.84 -0.74
CA GLN A 211 -14.91 -19.41 -1.78
C GLN A 211 -14.19 -20.40 -2.69
N ASN A 212 -12.88 -20.60 -2.49
CA ASN A 212 -12.01 -21.42 -3.33
C ASN A 212 -12.23 -21.15 -4.83
N ARG A 213 -12.26 -19.87 -5.22
CA ARG A 213 -12.62 -19.47 -6.59
C ARG A 213 -11.69 -20.14 -7.58
N ARG A 214 -12.29 -20.91 -8.51
CA ARG A 214 -11.56 -21.68 -9.52
C ARG A 214 -10.45 -22.58 -8.92
N GLY A 215 -10.61 -23.05 -7.67
CA GLY A 215 -9.66 -23.97 -7.02
C GLY A 215 -8.41 -23.31 -6.42
N ILE A 216 -8.33 -21.98 -6.31
CA ILE A 216 -7.12 -21.30 -5.83
C ILE A 216 -6.66 -21.73 -4.44
N ALA A 217 -7.57 -21.99 -3.49
CA ALA A 217 -7.18 -22.38 -2.14
C ALA A 217 -6.58 -23.79 -2.11
N ASP A 218 -7.11 -24.72 -2.92
CA ASP A 218 -6.56 -26.06 -3.04
C ASP A 218 -5.20 -26.04 -3.75
N LEU A 219 -5.08 -25.24 -4.82
CA LEU A 219 -3.82 -25.06 -5.55
C LEU A 219 -2.72 -24.51 -4.64
N LEU A 220 -3.04 -23.49 -3.83
CA LEU A 220 -2.11 -22.95 -2.85
C LEU A 220 -1.76 -23.99 -1.78
N ARG A 221 -2.73 -24.71 -1.21
CA ARG A 221 -2.50 -25.70 -0.15
C ARG A 221 -1.61 -26.87 -0.61
N SER A 222 -1.84 -27.36 -1.83
CA SER A 222 -1.11 -28.50 -2.41
C SER A 222 0.23 -28.11 -3.02
N GLY A 223 0.40 -26.84 -3.41
CA GLY A 223 1.61 -26.31 -4.00
C GLY A 223 2.31 -25.32 -3.06
N ALA A 224 2.12 -24.02 -3.31
CA ALA A 224 2.92 -22.98 -2.69
C ALA A 224 2.94 -23.02 -1.15
N TYR A 225 1.86 -23.41 -0.48
CA TYR A 225 1.75 -23.50 0.98
C TYR A 225 1.82 -24.92 1.52
N ALA A 226 2.13 -25.90 0.67
CA ALA A 226 2.43 -27.23 1.17
C ALA A 226 3.57 -27.09 2.19
N ALA A 227 3.34 -27.60 3.41
CA ALA A 227 4.40 -27.66 4.40
C ALA A 227 5.54 -28.49 3.78
N THR A 228 6.66 -27.83 3.48
CA THR A 228 7.90 -28.55 3.26
C THR A 228 8.20 -29.26 4.57
N ARG A 229 7.98 -30.58 4.61
CA ARG A 229 8.47 -31.38 5.72
C ARG A 229 9.97 -31.10 5.84
N PRO A 230 10.45 -30.75 7.05
CA PRO A 230 11.89 -30.63 7.28
C PRO A 230 12.60 -31.94 7.01
#